data_AF-A0A1Y2TJN4-F1
#
_entry.id   AF-A0A1Y2TJN4-F1
#
_cell.length_a   1.000
_cell.length_b   1.000
_cell.length_c   1.000
_cell.angle_alpha   90.00
_cell.angle_beta   90.00
_cell.angle_gamma   90.00
#
_symmetry.space_group_name_H-M   'P 1'
#
loop_
_entity.id
_entity.type
_entity.pdbx_description
1 polymer ?
#
loop_
_entity_poly.entity_id
_entity_poly.type
_entity_poly.pdbx_seq_one_letter_code
_entity_poly.pdbx_strand_id
1 'polypeptide(L)'
;MASDFASSYIKKLSTSMHHRNTSKFLKPSASERSRIMRALYTLEIFQILFCHTWVFDQRDVAKCMNEFLLNFAPWEIEQIACVHDFLMIQISPAFYAKTDTNFWEDPDLVRSDLGVNAALSQGLVNFESVAKSNTFNEQYYLKYGGGYRSSYPRAFYHALRDIDLVEIGYLGYHVYNYVSVYRGPRQYARRVKPPFFDDPDGGPFRVWRQLYKSKALRFSVYQMDEILWERAYVMWDRERLEALGMIKYRPQQPPTACSSLSKSLPKETDNKT
;
A
#
# COMPACT_ATOMS: atom_id res chain seq x y z
N MET A 1 17.04 1.83 6.56
CA MET A 1 15.60 1.48 6.40
C MET A 1 15.09 1.30 4.98
N ALA A 2 15.06 2.29 4.09
CA ALA A 2 14.50 2.09 2.73
C ALA A 2 15.26 1.03 1.91
N SER A 3 16.59 0.98 2.08
CA SER A 3 17.43 -0.09 1.53
C SER A 3 17.09 -1.45 2.14
N ASP A 4 16.82 -1.51 3.44
CA ASP A 4 16.50 -2.74 4.16
C ASP A 4 15.12 -3.28 3.77
N PHE A 5 14.14 -2.37 3.56
CA PHE A 5 12.83 -2.70 3.00
C PHE A 5 12.99 -3.38 1.64
N ALA A 6 13.71 -2.72 0.72
CA ALA A 6 13.92 -3.26 -0.61
C ALA A 6 14.69 -4.59 -0.59
N SER A 7 15.74 -4.68 0.22
CA SER A 7 16.59 -5.88 0.33
C SER A 7 15.82 -7.06 0.93
N SER A 8 14.99 -6.83 1.95
CA SER A 8 14.17 -7.86 2.58
C SER A 8 13.15 -8.44 1.62
N TYR A 9 12.48 -7.58 0.84
CA TYR A 9 11.58 -8.03 -0.22
C TYR A 9 12.31 -8.83 -1.30
N ILE A 10 13.45 -8.32 -1.80
CA ILE A 10 14.24 -9.01 -2.84
C ILE A 10 14.70 -10.39 -2.36
N LYS A 11 15.15 -10.50 -1.11
CA LYS A 11 15.52 -11.77 -0.48
C LYS A 11 14.33 -12.75 -0.41
N LYS A 12 13.13 -12.25 -0.12
CA LYS A 12 11.92 -13.09 -0.05
C LYS A 12 11.37 -13.49 -1.42
N LEU A 13 11.50 -12.60 -2.41
CA LEU A 13 11.22 -12.94 -3.80
C LEU A 13 12.15 -14.02 -4.34
N SER A 14 13.45 -13.93 -4.04
CA SER A 14 14.44 -14.88 -4.56
C SER A 14 14.26 -16.28 -3.98
N THR A 15 13.79 -16.39 -2.74
CA THR A 15 13.44 -17.67 -2.11
C THR A 15 12.11 -18.25 -2.61
N SER A 16 11.12 -17.41 -2.91
CA SER A 16 9.79 -17.87 -3.35
C SER A 16 9.69 -18.15 -4.86
N MET A 17 10.51 -17.51 -5.70
CA MET A 17 10.38 -17.55 -7.16
C MET A 17 11.57 -18.23 -7.86
N HIS A 18 12.02 -19.40 -7.40
CA HIS A 18 13.14 -20.20 -7.93
C HIS A 18 13.14 -20.48 -9.46
N HIS A 19 12.11 -20.09 -10.20
CA HIS A 19 11.94 -20.39 -11.63
C HIS A 19 11.83 -19.17 -12.57
N ARG A 20 12.07 -17.94 -12.13
CA ARG A 20 12.11 -16.76 -13.02
C ARG A 20 13.45 -16.06 -12.92
N ASN A 21 13.97 -15.57 -14.04
CA ASN A 21 15.23 -14.82 -14.08
C ASN A 21 15.04 -13.44 -13.42
N THR A 22 15.01 -13.43 -12.08
CA THR A 22 14.78 -12.26 -11.22
C THR A 22 16.06 -11.49 -10.93
N SER A 23 17.21 -11.97 -11.43
CA SER A 23 18.53 -11.35 -11.28
C SER A 23 18.56 -9.87 -11.70
N LYS A 24 17.80 -9.51 -12.74
CA LYS A 24 17.67 -8.12 -13.21
C LYS A 24 16.91 -7.19 -12.25
N PHE A 25 16.22 -7.74 -11.26
CA PHE A 25 15.42 -6.99 -10.27
C PHE A 25 16.00 -7.02 -8.86
N LEU A 26 17.27 -7.42 -8.71
CA LEU A 26 17.93 -7.49 -7.40
C LEU A 26 18.14 -6.14 -6.72
N LYS A 27 17.94 -5.03 -7.44
CA LYS A 27 18.02 -3.67 -6.86
C LYS A 27 16.75 -2.90 -7.22
N PRO A 28 16.21 -2.08 -6.30
CA PRO A 28 15.11 -1.18 -6.62
C PRO A 28 15.55 -0.11 -7.62
N SER A 29 14.65 0.33 -8.49
CA SER A 29 14.85 1.49 -9.36
C SER A 29 14.86 2.79 -8.54
N ALA A 30 15.16 3.92 -9.19
CA ALA A 30 15.05 5.23 -8.56
C ALA A 30 13.59 5.53 -8.13
N SER A 31 12.61 5.25 -9.01
CA SER A 31 11.19 5.46 -8.74
C SER A 31 10.67 4.58 -7.59
N GLU A 32 11.09 3.31 -7.54
CA GLU A 32 10.74 2.40 -6.44
C GLU A 32 11.32 2.88 -5.11
N ARG A 33 12.59 3.32 -5.10
CA ARG A 33 13.19 3.94 -3.91
C ARG A 33 12.43 5.19 -3.49
N SER A 34 12.05 6.05 -4.43
CA SER A 34 11.28 7.25 -4.13
C SER A 34 9.92 6.92 -3.52
N ARG A 35 9.19 5.91 -4.02
CA ARG A 35 7.92 5.46 -3.39
C ARG A 35 8.12 5.00 -1.96
N ILE A 36 9.14 4.19 -1.70
CA ILE A 36 9.47 3.70 -0.35
C ILE A 36 9.79 4.88 0.58
N MET A 37 10.64 5.82 0.14
CA MET A 37 10.98 7.00 0.92
C MET A 37 9.76 7.87 1.22
N ARG A 38 8.90 8.12 0.21
CA ARG A 38 7.66 8.88 0.40
C ARG A 38 6.75 8.20 1.42
N ALA A 39 6.53 6.89 1.30
CA ALA A 39 5.71 6.14 2.24
C ALA A 39 6.26 6.19 3.68
N LEU A 40 7.59 6.04 3.84
CA LEU A 40 8.26 6.16 5.14
C LEU A 40 8.07 7.56 5.75
N TYR A 41 8.32 8.62 4.99
CA TYR A 41 8.15 9.99 5.46
C TYR A 41 6.68 10.32 5.76
N THR A 42 5.74 9.86 4.94
CA THR A 42 4.31 10.07 5.19
C THR A 42 3.87 9.35 6.47
N LEU A 43 4.37 8.14 6.72
CA LEU A 43 4.11 7.44 7.98
C LEU A 43 4.68 8.21 9.18
N GLU A 44 5.92 8.69 9.09
CA GLU A 44 6.54 9.49 10.15
C GLU A 44 5.76 10.78 10.42
N ILE A 45 5.34 11.50 9.38
CA ILE A 45 4.47 12.69 9.50
C ILE A 45 3.15 12.33 10.19
N PHE A 46 2.50 11.24 9.77
CA PHE A 46 1.27 10.78 10.42
C PHE A 46 1.51 10.56 11.92
N GLN A 47 2.58 9.84 12.27
CA GLN A 47 2.90 9.55 13.65
C GLN A 47 3.20 10.83 14.45
N ILE A 48 3.96 11.78 13.92
CA ILE A 48 4.25 13.06 14.59
C ILE A 48 2.98 13.89 14.81
N LEU A 49 2.09 13.94 13.82
CA LEU A 49 0.84 14.70 13.94
C LEU A 49 -0.11 14.10 14.97
N PHE A 50 -0.13 12.77 15.09
CA PHE A 50 -1.13 12.06 15.87
C PHE A 50 -0.56 11.33 17.11
N CYS A 51 0.71 11.51 17.46
CA CYS A 51 1.30 10.90 18.66
C CYS A 51 0.81 11.54 19.97
N HIS A 52 0.38 12.80 19.91
CA HIS A 52 -0.01 13.61 21.06
C HIS A 52 -1.52 13.78 21.25
N THR A 53 -2.31 12.78 20.86
CA THR A 53 -3.77 12.93 20.74
C THR A 53 -4.58 12.63 22.01
N TRP A 54 -3.94 12.30 23.13
CA TRP A 54 -4.60 11.89 24.37
C TRP A 54 -5.41 13.00 25.06
N VAL A 55 -5.13 14.26 24.72
CA VAL A 55 -5.82 15.43 25.29
C VAL A 55 -7.10 15.76 24.51
N PHE A 56 -7.31 15.15 23.35
CA PHE A 56 -8.41 15.46 22.43
C PHE A 56 -9.48 14.36 22.43
N ASP A 57 -10.71 14.73 22.03
CA ASP A 57 -11.79 13.77 21.81
C ASP A 57 -11.36 12.77 20.72
N GLN A 58 -11.48 11.47 21.03
CA GLN A 58 -10.97 10.41 20.18
C GLN A 58 -11.71 10.31 18.84
N ARG A 59 -12.96 10.77 18.76
CA ARG A 59 -13.71 10.83 17.51
C ARG A 59 -13.19 11.96 16.62
N ASP A 60 -12.89 13.12 17.19
CA ASP A 60 -12.29 14.23 16.45
C ASP A 60 -10.90 13.84 15.92
N VAL A 61 -10.10 13.15 16.73
CA VAL A 61 -8.81 12.60 16.31
C VAL A 61 -8.97 11.60 15.16
N ALA A 62 -9.92 10.65 15.29
CA ALA A 62 -10.20 9.68 14.25
C ALA A 62 -10.63 10.35 12.94
N LYS A 63 -11.46 11.39 13.02
CA LYS A 63 -11.87 12.19 11.87
C LYS A 63 -10.67 12.89 11.21
N CYS A 64 -9.80 13.53 11.99
CA CYS A 64 -8.59 14.17 11.46
C CYS A 64 -7.62 13.16 10.81
N MET A 65 -7.48 11.96 11.39
CA MET A 65 -6.71 10.87 10.79
C MET A 65 -7.32 10.42 9.47
N ASN A 66 -8.64 10.28 9.39
CA ASN A 66 -9.36 9.92 8.17
C ASN A 66 -9.17 11.00 7.10
N GLU A 67 -9.32 12.28 7.46
CA GLU A 67 -9.06 13.44 6.59
C GLU A 67 -7.62 13.46 6.06
N PHE A 68 -6.63 13.16 6.91
CA PHE A 68 -5.24 13.03 6.49
C PHE A 68 -5.08 11.93 5.44
N LEU A 69 -5.56 10.71 5.72
CA LEU A 69 -5.43 9.57 4.82
C LEU A 69 -6.16 9.78 3.49
N LEU A 70 -7.30 10.48 3.51
CA LEU A 70 -8.08 10.81 2.32
C LEU A 70 -7.44 11.89 1.42
N ASN A 71 -6.25 12.38 1.78
CA ASN A 71 -5.39 13.10 0.84
C ASN A 71 -4.68 12.22 -0.16
N PHE A 72 -4.55 10.93 0.13
CA PHE A 72 -3.83 9.97 -0.68
C PHE A 72 -4.81 9.10 -1.49
N ALA A 73 -4.39 8.68 -2.68
CA ALA A 73 -5.12 7.66 -3.43
C ALA A 73 -4.99 6.29 -2.73
N PRO A 74 -5.95 5.36 -2.92
CA PRO A 74 -5.95 4.04 -2.28
C PRO A 74 -4.63 3.28 -2.41
N TRP A 75 -4.01 3.30 -3.60
CA TRP A 75 -2.71 2.65 -3.81
C TRP A 75 -1.54 3.35 -3.11
N GLU A 76 -1.64 4.65 -2.83
CA GLU A 76 -0.67 5.39 -2.01
C GLU A 76 -0.86 5.05 -0.53
N ILE A 77 -2.12 4.92 -0.06
CA ILE A 77 -2.41 4.46 1.30
C ILE A 77 -1.85 3.05 1.52
N GLU A 78 -1.99 2.16 0.54
CA GLU A 78 -1.37 0.83 0.60
C GLU A 78 0.16 0.88 0.63
N GLN A 79 0.80 1.87 -0.01
CA GLN A 79 2.26 2.05 0.11
C GLN A 79 2.63 2.36 1.57
N ILE A 80 1.91 3.29 2.20
CA ILE A 80 2.13 3.66 3.61
C ILE A 80 1.88 2.43 4.51
N ALA A 81 0.81 1.68 4.26
CA ALA A 81 0.51 0.47 5.00
C ALA A 81 1.57 -0.64 4.83
N CYS A 82 2.14 -0.80 3.63
CA CYS A 82 3.23 -1.74 3.37
C CYS A 82 4.48 -1.40 4.19
N VAL A 83 4.88 -0.12 4.25
CA VAL A 83 6.05 0.25 5.07
C VAL A 83 5.76 0.13 6.55
N HIS A 84 4.54 0.45 6.99
CA HIS A 84 4.12 0.22 8.38
C HIS A 84 4.29 -1.25 8.76
N ASP A 85 3.67 -2.18 8.03
CA ASP A 85 3.77 -3.61 8.34
C ASP A 85 5.22 -4.11 8.29
N PHE A 86 6.05 -3.62 7.36
CA PHE A 86 7.47 -3.94 7.32
C PHE A 86 8.19 -3.50 8.60
N LEU A 87 7.99 -2.25 9.04
CA LEU A 87 8.62 -1.73 10.25
C LEU A 87 8.15 -2.52 11.46
N MET A 88 6.85 -2.79 11.59
CA MET A 88 6.31 -3.63 12.68
C MET A 88 7.06 -4.97 12.82
N ILE A 89 7.43 -5.60 11.71
CA ILE A 89 8.18 -6.87 11.72
C ILE A 89 9.64 -6.70 12.05
N GLN A 90 10.29 -5.63 11.59
CA GLN A 90 11.70 -5.40 11.92
C GLN A 90 11.90 -5.24 13.42
N ILE A 91 10.92 -4.64 14.10
CA ILE A 91 11.03 -4.33 15.51
C ILE A 91 10.34 -5.38 16.40
N SER A 92 9.43 -6.21 15.87
CA SER A 92 8.74 -7.22 16.70
C SER A 92 9.69 -8.11 17.50
N PRO A 93 10.85 -8.58 17.01
CA PRO A 93 11.76 -9.38 17.83
C PRO A 93 12.26 -8.63 19.06
N ALA A 94 12.49 -7.32 18.97
CA ALA A 94 12.89 -6.49 20.09
C ALA A 94 11.80 -6.35 21.17
N PHE A 95 10.54 -6.57 20.82
CA PHE A 95 9.41 -6.42 21.74
C PHE A 95 8.93 -7.75 22.29
N TYR A 96 9.09 -8.83 21.52
CA TYR A 96 8.54 -10.14 21.84
C TYR A 96 9.56 -11.27 21.97
N ALA A 97 10.88 -11.00 21.99
CA ALA A 97 11.90 -12.06 22.15
C ALA A 97 11.75 -12.97 23.39
N LYS A 98 10.90 -12.63 24.36
CA LYS A 98 10.63 -13.41 25.59
C LYS A 98 9.22 -13.99 25.67
N THR A 99 8.31 -13.55 24.81
CA THR A 99 6.94 -14.04 24.72
C THR A 99 6.91 -14.84 23.44
N ASP A 100 6.64 -16.14 23.46
CA ASP A 100 6.67 -16.99 22.24
C ASP A 100 5.84 -16.42 21.07
N THR A 101 4.94 -15.47 21.36
CA THR A 101 4.27 -14.55 20.45
C THR A 101 5.24 -13.87 19.45
N ASN A 102 5.26 -14.34 18.22
CA ASN A 102 5.89 -13.62 17.11
C ASN A 102 4.83 -12.92 16.24
N PHE A 103 5.26 -11.99 15.38
CA PHE A 103 4.35 -11.27 14.45
C PHE A 103 3.44 -12.20 13.63
N TRP A 104 3.91 -13.42 13.35
CA TRP A 104 3.21 -14.39 12.50
C TRP A 104 2.08 -15.12 13.23
N GLU A 105 2.11 -15.14 14.56
CA GLU A 105 1.08 -15.78 15.39
C GLU A 105 -0.12 -14.87 15.61
N ASP A 106 0.12 -13.57 15.85
CA ASP A 106 -0.93 -12.57 16.00
C ASP A 106 -0.51 -11.21 15.42
N PRO A 107 -0.66 -11.01 14.10
CA PRO A 107 -0.31 -9.76 13.44
C PRO A 107 -1.09 -8.56 13.98
N ASP A 108 -2.32 -8.75 14.44
CA ASP A 108 -3.18 -7.67 14.91
C ASP A 108 -2.76 -7.19 16.30
N LEU A 109 -2.38 -8.12 17.18
CA LEU A 109 -1.78 -7.79 18.47
C LEU A 109 -0.49 -6.99 18.27
N VAL A 110 0.37 -7.40 17.34
CA VAL A 110 1.60 -6.65 17.09
C VAL A 110 1.31 -5.28 16.48
N ARG A 111 0.45 -5.18 15.45
CA ARG A 111 0.08 -3.90 14.81
C ARG A 111 -0.58 -2.89 15.75
N SER A 112 -1.27 -3.37 16.78
CA SER A 112 -1.89 -2.54 17.81
C SER A 112 -0.98 -2.31 19.04
N ASP A 113 0.23 -2.87 19.07
CA ASP A 113 1.13 -2.77 20.21
C ASP A 113 1.57 -1.34 20.48
N LEU A 114 1.32 -0.89 21.72
CA LEU A 114 1.60 0.47 22.15
C LEU A 114 3.10 0.77 22.17
N GLY A 115 3.94 -0.21 22.53
CA GLY A 115 5.38 -0.05 22.57
C GLY A 115 5.96 0.15 21.17
N VAL A 116 5.49 -0.63 20.20
CA VAL A 116 5.94 -0.49 18.82
C VAL A 116 5.45 0.82 18.20
N ASN A 117 4.18 1.18 18.40
CA ASN A 117 3.64 2.46 17.92
C ASN A 117 4.36 3.66 18.58
N ALA A 118 4.72 3.56 19.86
CA ALA A 118 5.53 4.57 20.53
C ALA A 118 6.94 4.69 19.91
N ALA A 119 7.58 3.58 19.56
CA ALA A 119 8.88 3.62 18.88
C ALA A 119 8.80 4.32 17.51
N LEU A 120 7.73 4.07 16.74
CA LEU A 120 7.46 4.75 15.46
C LEU A 120 7.21 6.26 15.65
N SER A 121 6.52 6.65 16.72
CA SER A 121 6.23 8.07 17.03
C SER A 121 7.46 8.91 17.38
N GLN A 122 8.55 8.26 17.80
CA GLN A 122 9.83 8.92 18.07
C GLN A 122 10.66 9.15 16.78
N GLY A 123 10.10 8.80 15.63
CA GLY A 123 10.71 9.00 14.33
C GLY A 123 11.56 7.82 13.86
N LEU A 124 11.87 7.87 12.57
CA LEU A 124 12.55 6.82 11.82
C LEU A 124 13.97 6.52 12.36
N VAL A 125 14.71 7.56 12.77
CA VAL A 125 16.06 7.38 13.32
C VAL A 125 16.06 6.61 14.64
N ASN A 126 15.12 6.93 15.54
CA ASN A 126 14.96 6.20 16.79
C ASN A 126 14.50 4.77 16.52
N PHE A 127 13.54 4.60 15.62
CA PHE A 127 13.08 3.29 15.18
C PHE A 127 14.22 2.38 14.71
N GLU A 128 15.11 2.90 13.86
CA GLU A 128 16.27 2.14 13.35
C GLU A 128 17.22 1.76 14.49
N SER A 129 17.38 2.62 15.49
CA SER A 129 18.20 2.37 16.67
C SER A 129 17.61 1.22 17.51
N VAL A 130 16.29 1.19 17.69
CA VAL A 130 15.60 0.09 18.39
C VAL A 130 15.70 -1.21 17.59
N ALA A 131 15.45 -1.19 16.28
CA ALA A 131 15.51 -2.37 15.42
C ALA A 131 16.92 -3.01 15.39
N LYS A 132 17.98 -2.22 15.58
CA LYS A 132 19.37 -2.69 15.64
C LYS A 132 19.84 -3.08 17.04
N SER A 133 19.08 -2.75 18.08
CA SER A 133 19.47 -3.05 19.46
C SER A 133 19.34 -4.56 19.73
N ASN A 134 20.38 -5.15 20.32
CA ASN A 134 20.47 -6.58 20.56
C ASN A 134 20.12 -6.98 22.00
N THR A 135 19.89 -6.00 22.88
CA THR A 135 19.66 -6.27 24.30
C THR A 135 18.30 -5.75 24.76
N PHE A 136 17.61 -6.56 25.56
CA PHE A 136 16.34 -6.21 26.18
C PHE A 136 16.42 -4.90 26.98
N ASN A 137 17.57 -4.62 27.63
CA ASN A 137 17.75 -3.40 28.41
C ASN A 137 17.86 -2.15 27.53
N GLU A 138 18.58 -2.19 26.41
CA GLU A 138 18.59 -1.09 25.45
C GLU A 138 17.19 -0.86 24.85
N GLN A 139 16.48 -1.95 24.53
CA GLN A 139 15.11 -1.90 24.04
C GLN A 139 14.17 -1.28 25.10
N TYR A 140 14.32 -1.66 26.37
CA TYR A 140 13.56 -1.11 27.49
C TYR A 140 13.90 0.37 27.73
N TYR A 141 15.16 0.78 27.67
CA TYR A 141 15.55 2.19 27.82
C TYR A 141 15.11 3.05 26.64
N LEU A 142 15.15 2.53 25.41
CA LEU A 142 14.58 3.22 24.24
C LEU A 142 13.04 3.26 24.30
N LYS A 143 12.41 2.28 24.96
CA LYS A 143 10.97 2.19 25.19
C LYS A 143 10.48 3.10 26.32
N TYR A 144 11.25 3.27 27.40
CA TYR A 144 10.78 3.91 28.65
C TYR A 144 11.70 5.04 29.18
N GLY A 145 12.96 5.10 28.75
CA GLY A 145 13.98 6.01 29.28
C GLY A 145 13.91 7.45 28.80
N GLY A 146 13.22 7.72 27.69
CA GLY A 146 13.00 9.08 27.15
C GLY A 146 11.87 9.87 27.82
N GLY A 147 11.29 9.36 28.91
CA GLY A 147 10.09 9.93 29.50
C GLY A 147 8.85 9.45 28.76
N TYR A 148 8.48 8.20 29.01
CA TYR A 148 7.23 7.60 28.60
C TYR A 148 6.05 8.52 28.98
N ARG A 149 5.51 9.26 28.02
CA ARG A 149 4.19 9.88 28.18
C ARG A 149 3.21 8.83 27.71
N SER A 150 2.52 8.22 28.68
CA SER A 150 1.46 7.22 28.49
C SER A 150 0.28 7.81 27.72
N SER A 151 0.52 8.10 26.46
CA SER A 151 -0.49 8.52 25.54
C SER A 151 -0.95 7.31 24.77
N TYR A 152 -2.24 7.31 24.46
CA TYR A 152 -2.91 6.40 23.58
C TYR A 152 -2.92 7.03 22.17
N PRO A 153 -1.80 7.07 21.41
CA PRO A 153 -1.94 7.36 19.99
C PRO A 153 -2.75 6.20 19.43
N ARG A 154 -3.93 6.51 18.89
CA ARG A 154 -4.67 5.55 18.10
C ARG A 154 -3.71 5.08 17.00
N ALA A 155 -3.32 3.81 17.08
CA ALA A 155 -2.30 3.24 16.21
C ALA A 155 -2.65 3.51 14.74
N PHE A 156 -1.63 3.73 13.90
CA PHE A 156 -1.84 3.90 12.45
C PHE A 156 -2.66 2.75 11.86
N TYR A 157 -2.46 1.53 12.37
CA TYR A 157 -3.29 0.36 12.09
C TYR A 157 -4.80 0.61 12.30
N HIS A 158 -5.21 1.22 13.42
CA HIS A 158 -6.61 1.53 13.68
C HIS A 158 -7.13 2.61 12.73
N ALA A 159 -6.31 3.59 12.35
CA ALA A 159 -6.69 4.58 11.36
C ALA A 159 -6.90 3.94 9.97
N LEU A 160 -6.09 2.95 9.59
CA LEU A 160 -6.27 2.18 8.36
C LEU A 160 -7.54 1.31 8.39
N ARG A 161 -7.85 0.69 9.53
CA ARG A 161 -9.04 -0.16 9.69
C ARG A 161 -10.33 0.66 9.69
N ASP A 162 -10.29 1.81 10.34
CA ASP A 162 -11.44 2.70 10.52
C ASP A 162 -11.52 3.74 9.39
N ILE A 163 -10.73 3.59 8.31
CA ILE A 163 -10.75 4.52 7.18
C ILE A 163 -12.14 4.51 6.54
N ASP A 164 -12.87 5.60 6.72
CA ASP A 164 -14.19 5.73 6.13
C ASP A 164 -14.08 6.51 4.83
N LEU A 165 -14.02 5.76 3.72
CA LEU A 165 -14.08 6.34 2.38
C LEU A 165 -15.44 7.00 2.07
N VAL A 166 -16.48 6.79 2.89
CA VAL A 166 -17.82 7.38 2.75
C VAL A 166 -17.94 8.74 3.45
N GLU A 167 -17.26 8.94 4.60
CA GLU A 167 -17.52 10.06 5.51
C GLU A 167 -17.03 11.43 5.00
N ILE A 168 -16.19 11.45 3.97
CA ILE A 168 -15.82 12.70 3.33
C ILE A 168 -16.63 12.82 2.05
N GLY A 169 -17.51 13.85 2.01
CA GLY A 169 -18.36 14.24 0.88
C GLY A 169 -17.64 14.54 -0.45
N TYR A 170 -16.37 14.15 -0.59
CA TYR A 170 -15.56 14.18 -1.81
C TYR A 170 -15.67 12.91 -2.66
N LEU A 171 -16.05 11.74 -2.09
CA LEU A 171 -16.15 10.49 -2.86
C LEU A 171 -17.57 10.15 -3.34
N GLY A 172 -18.62 10.68 -2.70
CA GLY A 172 -20.02 10.51 -3.11
C GLY A 172 -20.38 9.05 -3.42
N TYR A 173 -21.17 8.81 -4.48
CA TYR A 173 -21.55 7.47 -4.93
C TYR A 173 -20.36 6.62 -5.47
N HIS A 174 -19.18 7.21 -5.67
CA HIS A 174 -18.05 6.49 -6.26
C HIS A 174 -17.45 5.42 -5.34
N VAL A 175 -17.68 5.52 -4.03
CA VAL A 175 -17.27 4.52 -3.02
C VAL A 175 -17.91 3.14 -3.25
N TYR A 176 -19.10 3.12 -3.85
CA TYR A 176 -19.83 1.89 -4.17
C TYR A 176 -19.48 1.32 -5.55
N ASN A 177 -18.79 2.08 -6.39
CA ASN A 177 -18.33 1.57 -7.67
C ASN A 177 -17.25 0.51 -7.46
N TYR A 178 -17.31 -0.54 -8.28
CA TYR A 178 -16.22 -1.50 -8.38
C TYR A 178 -14.95 -0.83 -8.89
N VAL A 179 -13.80 -1.20 -8.33
CA VAL A 179 -12.49 -0.67 -8.74
C VAL A 179 -12.20 -0.90 -10.23
N SER A 180 -12.76 -1.96 -10.82
CA SER A 180 -12.62 -2.27 -12.25
C SER A 180 -13.06 -1.14 -13.19
N VAL A 181 -13.95 -0.25 -12.75
CA VAL A 181 -14.44 0.92 -13.50
C VAL A 181 -13.32 1.93 -13.82
N TYR A 182 -12.30 2.01 -12.98
CA TYR A 182 -11.17 2.92 -13.17
C TYR A 182 -10.09 2.25 -14.00
N ARG A 183 -9.86 2.70 -15.24
CA ARG A 183 -8.87 2.12 -16.18
C ARG A 183 -7.45 2.65 -15.99
N GLY A 184 -7.28 3.80 -15.34
CA GLY A 184 -5.99 4.44 -15.13
C GLY A 184 -6.04 5.56 -14.07
N PRO A 185 -4.87 6.03 -13.59
CA PRO A 185 -4.79 7.09 -12.59
C PRO A 185 -5.50 8.38 -13.02
N ARG A 186 -5.41 8.75 -14.30
CA ARG A 186 -6.09 9.95 -14.84
C ARG A 186 -7.63 9.83 -14.81
N GLN A 187 -8.17 8.64 -15.08
CA GLN A 187 -9.63 8.44 -15.03
C GLN A 187 -10.12 8.43 -13.58
N TYR A 188 -9.34 7.82 -12.68
CA TYR A 188 -9.58 7.88 -11.24
C TYR A 188 -9.59 9.35 -10.78
N ALA A 189 -8.55 10.11 -11.12
CA ALA A 189 -8.41 11.53 -10.74
C ALA A 189 -9.60 12.40 -11.17
N ARG A 190 -10.16 12.15 -12.35
CA ARG A 190 -11.33 12.88 -12.89
C ARG A 190 -12.65 12.55 -12.19
N ARG A 191 -12.78 11.34 -11.62
CA ARG A 191 -14.03 10.84 -11.03
C ARG A 191 -14.04 10.87 -9.52
N VAL A 192 -12.85 10.85 -8.93
CA VAL A 192 -12.64 10.67 -7.50
C VAL A 192 -11.76 11.81 -7.00
N LYS A 193 -10.44 11.69 -7.11
CA LYS A 193 -9.47 12.68 -6.65
C LYS A 193 -8.10 12.37 -7.27
N PRO A 194 -7.30 13.37 -7.66
CA PRO A 194 -5.92 13.12 -8.07
C PRO A 194 -5.11 12.43 -6.95
N PRO A 195 -4.13 11.57 -7.30
CA PRO A 195 -3.15 11.09 -6.33
C PRO A 195 -2.38 12.27 -5.74
N PHE A 196 -1.88 12.09 -4.52
CA PHE A 196 -1.09 13.12 -3.84
C PHE A 196 0.26 13.32 -4.54
N PHE A 197 0.87 12.22 -5.00
CA PHE A 197 2.13 12.24 -5.73
C PHE A 197 1.92 12.00 -7.23
N ASP A 198 2.61 12.78 -8.05
CA ASP A 198 2.67 12.56 -9.50
C ASP A 198 3.69 11.46 -9.81
N ASP A 199 3.23 10.20 -9.83
CA ASP A 199 4.04 9.05 -10.21
C ASP A 199 3.90 8.78 -11.72
N PRO A 200 4.99 8.90 -12.50
CA PRO A 200 4.93 8.65 -13.94
C PRO A 200 4.72 7.18 -14.28
N ASP A 201 5.02 6.25 -13.36
CA ASP A 201 4.82 4.83 -13.57
C ASP A 201 3.42 4.40 -13.10
N GLY A 202 2.66 3.81 -14.03
CA GLY A 202 1.32 3.31 -13.75
C GLY A 202 1.28 1.94 -13.05
N GLY A 203 2.42 1.37 -12.67
CA GLY A 203 2.54 0.05 -12.04
C GLY A 203 1.73 -0.08 -10.77
N PRO A 204 1.95 0.78 -9.75
CA PRO A 204 1.22 0.75 -8.48
C PRO A 204 -0.31 0.74 -8.67
N PHE A 205 -0.83 1.67 -9.48
CA PHE A 205 -2.25 1.72 -9.81
C PHE A 205 -2.75 0.43 -10.47
N ARG A 206 -2.00 -0.10 -11.44
CA ARG A 206 -2.43 -1.28 -12.21
C ARG A 206 -2.53 -2.53 -11.36
N VAL A 207 -1.54 -2.77 -10.50
CA VAL A 207 -1.55 -3.96 -9.64
C VAL A 207 -2.61 -3.84 -8.54
N TRP A 208 -2.75 -2.66 -7.92
CA TRP A 208 -3.85 -2.36 -6.99
C TRP A 208 -5.20 -2.62 -7.65
N ARG A 209 -5.44 -2.05 -8.84
CA ARG A 209 -6.67 -2.27 -9.60
C ARG A 209 -6.92 -3.74 -9.89
N GLN A 210 -5.88 -4.50 -10.22
CA GLN A 210 -6.00 -5.93 -10.54
C GLN A 210 -6.44 -6.74 -9.32
N LEU A 211 -5.87 -6.45 -8.15
CA LEU A 211 -6.21 -7.11 -6.88
C LEU A 211 -7.64 -6.78 -6.44
N TYR A 212 -8.03 -5.51 -6.56
CA TYR A 212 -9.30 -5.02 -6.05
C TYR A 212 -10.43 -4.95 -7.07
N LYS A 213 -10.22 -5.44 -8.30
CA LYS A 213 -11.17 -5.28 -9.42
C LYS A 213 -12.62 -5.67 -9.11
N SER A 214 -12.82 -6.67 -8.24
CA SER A 214 -14.11 -7.23 -7.83
C SER A 214 -14.62 -6.67 -6.51
N LYS A 215 -13.90 -5.74 -5.88
CA LYS A 215 -14.30 -5.05 -4.67
C LYS A 215 -14.80 -3.63 -5.01
N ALA A 216 -15.74 -3.14 -4.21
CA ALA A 216 -16.11 -1.73 -4.21
C ALA A 216 -14.92 -0.89 -3.73
N LEU A 217 -14.85 0.38 -4.15
CA LEU A 217 -13.76 1.28 -3.79
C LEU A 217 -13.59 1.40 -2.26
N ARG A 218 -14.69 1.39 -1.49
CA ARG A 218 -14.63 1.39 -0.01
C ARG A 218 -13.89 0.20 0.62
N PHE A 219 -13.70 -0.90 -0.12
CA PHE A 219 -13.02 -2.12 0.33
C PHE A 219 -11.69 -2.37 -0.41
N SER A 220 -11.10 -1.29 -0.94
CA SER A 220 -9.90 -1.35 -1.80
C SER A 220 -8.62 -0.86 -1.12
N VAL A 221 -8.65 -0.71 0.20
CA VAL A 221 -7.52 -0.32 1.02
C VAL A 221 -7.38 -1.35 2.14
N TYR A 222 -6.13 -1.74 2.42
CA TYR A 222 -5.70 -2.47 3.61
C TYR A 222 -6.64 -3.62 4.03
N GLN A 223 -6.72 -4.66 3.20
CA GLN A 223 -7.46 -5.87 3.55
C GLN A 223 -6.57 -6.83 4.36
N MET A 224 -6.99 -7.14 5.58
CA MET A 224 -6.20 -7.83 6.62
C MET A 224 -5.77 -9.26 6.28
N ASP A 225 -6.42 -9.88 5.29
CA ASP A 225 -6.22 -11.31 4.96
C ASP A 225 -4.81 -11.61 4.41
N GLU A 226 -4.01 -10.59 4.09
CA GLU A 226 -2.67 -10.77 3.56
C GLU A 226 -1.66 -9.76 4.13
N ILE A 227 -0.45 -10.24 4.34
CA ILE A 227 0.65 -9.42 4.81
C ILE A 227 1.22 -8.63 3.61
N LEU A 228 0.78 -7.37 3.48
CA LEU A 228 0.99 -6.56 2.29
C LEU A 228 2.47 -6.36 1.91
N TRP A 229 3.36 -6.19 2.90
CA TRP A 229 4.78 -5.96 2.63
C TRP A 229 5.46 -7.16 1.97
N GLU A 230 4.98 -8.39 2.17
CA GLU A 230 5.58 -9.57 1.55
C GLU A 230 5.51 -9.50 0.03
N ARG A 231 4.47 -8.84 -0.46
CA ARG A 231 4.22 -8.66 -1.88
C ARG A 231 4.68 -7.29 -2.34
N ALA A 232 4.61 -6.29 -1.46
CA ALA A 232 5.00 -4.88 -1.66
C ALA A 232 4.58 -4.35 -3.03
N TYR A 233 3.49 -4.86 -3.58
CA TYR A 233 3.21 -4.79 -5.01
C TYR A 233 3.02 -3.35 -5.48
N VAL A 234 2.47 -2.49 -4.62
CA VAL A 234 2.29 -1.05 -4.86
C VAL A 234 3.59 -0.25 -4.83
N MET A 235 4.72 -0.84 -4.43
CA MET A 235 6.03 -0.17 -4.42
C MET A 235 6.77 -0.31 -5.75
N TRP A 236 6.44 -1.33 -6.53
CA TRP A 236 7.25 -1.75 -7.65
C TRP A 236 6.84 -1.10 -8.96
N ASP A 237 7.84 -0.90 -9.82
CA ASP A 237 7.62 -0.40 -11.17
C ASP A 237 6.82 -1.41 -11.98
N ARG A 238 6.06 -0.90 -12.94
CA ARG A 238 5.31 -1.71 -13.89
C ARG A 238 6.15 -2.78 -14.56
N GLU A 239 7.37 -2.46 -14.98
CA GLU A 239 8.26 -3.42 -15.65
C GLU A 239 8.58 -4.61 -14.73
N ARG A 240 8.89 -4.33 -13.45
CA ARG A 240 9.14 -5.38 -12.45
C ARG A 240 7.89 -6.23 -12.26
N LEU A 241 6.74 -5.60 -12.06
CA LEU A 241 5.47 -6.29 -11.83
C LEU A 241 5.04 -7.16 -13.02
N GLU A 242 5.27 -6.71 -14.26
CA GLU A 242 4.99 -7.49 -15.47
C GLU A 242 5.93 -8.69 -15.59
N ALA A 243 7.22 -8.51 -15.35
CA ALA A 243 8.18 -9.62 -15.40
C ALA A 243 8.01 -10.63 -14.26
N LEU A 244 7.57 -10.17 -13.09
CA LEU A 244 7.13 -11.02 -11.98
C LEU A 244 5.74 -11.62 -12.23
N GLY A 245 5.07 -11.32 -13.35
CA GLY A 245 3.75 -11.83 -13.71
C GLY A 245 2.64 -11.45 -12.73
N MET A 246 2.89 -10.43 -11.89
CA MET A 246 1.93 -9.88 -10.95
C MET A 246 0.89 -9.02 -11.67
N ILE A 247 1.28 -8.41 -12.79
CA ILE A 247 0.36 -7.77 -13.74
C ILE A 247 0.24 -8.66 -14.98
N LYS A 248 -0.99 -9.07 -15.32
CA LYS A 248 -1.22 -9.78 -16.58
C LYS A 248 -1.18 -8.77 -17.74
N TYR A 249 -0.21 -8.91 -18.64
CA TYR A 249 -0.21 -8.19 -19.90
C TYR A 249 -1.41 -8.65 -20.74
N ARG A 250 -2.33 -7.74 -21.05
CA ARG A 250 -3.26 -7.91 -22.19
C ARG A 250 -2.71 -6.99 -23.29
N PRO A 251 -2.16 -7.52 -24.39
CA PRO A 251 -1.92 -6.68 -25.56
C PRO A 251 -3.27 -6.04 -25.91
N GLN A 252 -3.30 -4.73 -26.08
CA GLN A 252 -4.43 -4.12 -26.78
C GLN A 252 -4.45 -4.80 -28.15
N GLN A 253 -5.53 -5.51 -28.48
CA GLN A 253 -5.73 -5.96 -29.85
C GLN A 253 -5.57 -4.71 -30.73
N PRO A 254 -4.74 -4.74 -31.77
CA PRO A 254 -4.71 -3.63 -32.71
C PRO A 254 -6.15 -3.39 -33.19
N PRO A 255 -6.57 -2.13 -33.40
CA PRO A 255 -7.90 -1.84 -33.91
C PRO A 255 -8.09 -2.72 -35.13
N THR A 256 -9.15 -3.53 -35.11
CA THR A 256 -9.45 -4.50 -36.14
C THR A 256 -9.43 -3.75 -37.47
N ALA A 257 -8.36 -3.95 -38.24
CA ALA A 257 -8.23 -3.38 -39.56
C ALA A 257 -9.40 -3.95 -40.37
N CYS A 258 -10.27 -3.06 -40.82
CA CYS A 258 -11.23 -3.20 -41.91
C CYS A 258 -11.48 -4.65 -42.37
N SER A 259 -12.55 -5.29 -41.90
CA SER A 259 -13.23 -6.29 -42.71
C SER A 259 -14.17 -5.58 -43.68
N SER A 260 -13.58 -4.91 -44.67
CA SER A 260 -14.22 -4.75 -45.97
C SER A 260 -14.29 -6.13 -46.63
N LEU A 261 -15.42 -6.43 -47.27
CA LEU A 261 -15.83 -7.65 -48.01
C LEU A 261 -16.92 -8.41 -47.22
N SER A 262 -18.17 -8.50 -47.66
CA SER A 262 -18.70 -8.46 -49.02
C SER A 262 -20.20 -8.12 -48.96
N LYS A 263 -20.62 -7.04 -49.61
CA LYS A 263 -22.03 -6.87 -50.00
C LYS A 263 -22.20 -7.65 -51.30
N SER A 264 -22.93 -8.75 -51.21
CA SER A 264 -23.48 -9.46 -52.35
C SER A 264 -24.26 -8.49 -53.24
N LEU A 265 -23.85 -8.38 -54.52
CA LEU A 265 -24.69 -7.78 -55.56
C LEU A 265 -25.96 -8.63 -55.74
N PRO A 266 -27.15 -8.02 -55.88
CA PRO A 266 -28.34 -8.73 -56.35
C PRO A 266 -28.17 -9.11 -57.83
N LYS A 267 -28.50 -10.36 -58.18
CA LYS A 267 -28.60 -10.83 -59.56
C LYS A 267 -29.82 -10.19 -60.23
N GLU A 268 -29.60 -9.73 -61.45
CA GLU A 268 -30.60 -9.22 -62.40
C GLU A 268 -31.79 -10.19 -62.55
N THR A 269 -32.99 -9.63 -62.49
CA THR A 269 -34.20 -10.22 -63.07
C THR A 269 -34.50 -9.48 -64.36
N ASP A 270 -34.03 -10.00 -65.48
CA ASP A 270 -34.58 -9.69 -66.80
C ASP A 270 -35.54 -10.80 -67.20
N ASN A 271 -36.84 -10.48 -67.20
CA ASN A 271 -37.86 -11.24 -67.91
C ASN A 271 -38.60 -10.28 -68.85
N LYS A 272 -38.22 -10.32 -70.13
CA LYS A 272 -39.10 -10.17 -71.29
C LYS A 272 -39.08 -11.55 -71.95
N THR A 273 -40.18 -12.24 -72.20
CA THR A 273 -41.31 -11.87 -73.08
C THR A 273 -42.50 -12.74 -72.71
#